data_AF-A0A1S3K1F2-F1
#
_entry.id   AF-A0A1S3K1F2-F1
#
_cell.length_a   1.000
_cell.length_b   1.000
_cell.length_c   1.000
_cell.angle_alpha   90.00
_cell.angle_beta   90.00
_cell.angle_gamma   90.00
#
_symmetry.space_group_name_H-M   'P 1'
#
loop_
_entity.id
_entity.type
_entity.pdbx_description
1 polymer ?
#
loop_
_entity_poly.entity_id
_entity_poly.type
_entity_poly.pdbx_seq_one_letter_code
_entity_poly.pdbx_strand_id
1 'polypeptide(L)'
;MWMCVVVRYGGVVTCGRISTCIGGYSTFGHHVGDWERVVITFKDDKLYSIYLYIHGSEATAQFGGEFIWDGQSFKQGSRTVSLTECSHPVIYSAKGSHGSWPEPGEHVYKDIIMDKLVDSCSDGQDWQTWNNLKVVKNTGAPFTGEFSFLNFKGRWGNRESECTLRTIGIDQCILSNGPTGPLN
;
A
#
# COMPACT_ATOMS: atom_id res chain seq x y z
N MET A 1 -2.72 8.71 6.00
CA MET A 1 -3.36 7.80 6.97
C MET A 1 -3.73 8.55 8.23
N TRP A 2 -4.95 8.43 8.77
CA TRP A 2 -5.38 9.09 10.01
C TRP A 2 -5.24 8.14 11.20
N MET A 3 -4.77 8.61 12.34
CA MET A 3 -4.72 7.84 13.59
C MET A 3 -5.03 8.74 14.80
N CYS A 4 -5.79 8.20 15.75
CA CYS A 4 -6.15 8.85 17.00
C CYS A 4 -5.25 8.33 18.14
N VAL A 5 -4.42 9.20 18.71
CA VAL A 5 -3.58 8.83 19.86
C VAL A 5 -4.34 9.13 21.14
N VAL A 6 -4.80 8.10 21.84
CA VAL A 6 -5.40 8.24 23.17
C VAL A 6 -4.28 8.18 24.21
N VAL A 7 -3.90 9.33 24.77
CA VAL A 7 -2.93 9.37 25.88
C VAL A 7 -3.67 9.11 27.20
N ARG A 8 -3.37 7.98 27.85
CA ARG A 8 -3.83 7.73 29.22
C ARG A 8 -2.95 8.44 30.24
N TYR A 9 -3.46 9.48 30.87
CA TYR A 9 -2.97 9.93 32.17
C TYR A 9 -3.75 9.23 33.28
N GLY A 10 -3.08 8.41 34.09
CA GLY A 10 -3.59 7.99 35.40
C GLY A 10 -4.76 7.00 35.42
N GLY A 11 -4.50 5.74 35.08
CA GLY A 11 -4.99 4.59 35.88
C GLY A 11 -6.47 4.24 35.98
N VAL A 12 -7.40 4.81 35.20
CA VAL A 12 -8.81 4.38 35.24
C VAL A 12 -9.32 3.94 33.86
N VAL A 13 -9.72 2.67 33.75
CA VAL A 13 -10.42 2.09 32.60
C VAL A 13 -11.91 2.32 32.81
N THR A 14 -12.54 3.20 32.04
CA THR A 14 -14.00 3.22 31.91
C THR A 14 -14.38 2.68 30.53
N CYS A 15 -14.95 1.48 30.50
CA CYS A 15 -15.74 1.00 29.36
C CYS A 15 -16.93 1.95 29.17
N GLY A 16 -16.84 2.83 28.18
CA GLY A 16 -17.93 3.72 27.80
C GLY A 16 -17.67 4.23 26.39
N ARG A 17 -18.68 4.10 25.52
CA ARG A 17 -18.74 4.67 24.18
C ARG A 17 -18.41 6.17 24.22
N ILE A 18 -17.15 6.52 24.03
CA ILE A 18 -16.69 7.90 23.95
C ILE A 18 -15.95 8.03 22.63
N SER A 19 -16.66 8.54 21.62
CA SER A 19 -16.15 8.92 20.31
C SER A 19 -15.37 10.25 20.36
N THR A 20 -14.52 10.44 21.37
CA THR A 20 -13.72 11.66 21.50
C THR A 20 -12.27 11.30 21.79
N CYS A 21 -11.41 11.64 20.84
CA CYS A 21 -9.96 11.60 21.00
C CYS A 21 -9.53 12.67 22.04
N ILE A 22 -8.72 12.27 23.03
CA ILE A 22 -7.99 13.22 23.89
C ILE A 22 -6.65 13.47 23.20
N GLY A 23 -6.66 14.43 22.26
CA GLY A 23 -5.62 14.65 21.25
C GLY A 23 -6.24 14.70 19.85
N GLY A 24 -5.71 15.50 18.93
CA GLY A 24 -6.23 15.59 17.57
C GLY A 24 -6.00 14.30 16.76
N TYR A 25 -6.76 14.11 15.68
CA TYR A 25 -6.35 13.15 14.65
C TYR A 25 -5.07 13.68 14.00
N SER A 26 -4.06 12.83 13.89
CA SER A 26 -2.87 13.15 13.11
C SER A 26 -2.69 12.13 12.01
N THR A 27 -1.99 12.52 10.96
CA THR A 27 -1.68 11.65 9.84
C THR A 27 -0.19 11.31 9.83
N PHE A 28 0.15 10.06 9.51
CA PHE A 28 1.50 9.53 9.66
C PHE A 28 2.00 8.87 8.37
N GLY A 29 3.32 8.76 8.27
CA GLY A 29 4.00 8.11 7.15
C GLY A 29 4.14 8.99 5.91
N HIS A 30 3.99 10.31 6.02
CA HIS A 30 3.99 11.18 4.84
C HIS A 30 5.36 11.23 4.16
N HIS A 31 5.37 10.86 2.89
CA HIS A 31 6.53 10.96 2.01
C HIS A 31 6.11 11.56 0.66
N VAL A 32 7.03 12.30 0.04
CA VAL A 32 6.80 12.97 -1.25
C VAL A 32 6.70 11.97 -2.41
N GLY A 33 7.30 10.80 -2.27
CA GLY A 33 7.26 9.72 -3.25
C GLY A 33 6.92 8.39 -2.60
N ASP A 34 6.36 7.51 -3.41
CA ASP A 34 6.02 6.14 -3.05
C ASP A 34 6.13 5.23 -4.27
N TRP A 35 6.29 3.93 -4.05
CA TRP A 35 6.41 2.93 -5.10
C TRP A 35 5.52 1.73 -4.80
N GLU A 36 4.47 1.59 -5.59
CA GLU A 36 3.59 0.43 -5.57
C GLU A 36 4.03 -0.62 -6.60
N ARG A 37 3.78 -1.89 -6.30
CA ARG A 37 4.16 -3.00 -7.18
C ARG A 37 3.00 -3.97 -7.40
N VAL A 38 2.79 -4.29 -8.67
CA VAL A 38 1.93 -5.38 -9.13
C VAL A 38 2.74 -6.20 -10.12
N VAL A 39 2.70 -7.53 -9.99
CA VAL A 39 3.42 -8.43 -10.90
C VAL A 39 2.41 -9.32 -11.60
N ILE A 40 2.42 -9.33 -12.93
CA ILE A 40 1.65 -10.27 -13.73
C ILE A 40 2.64 -11.32 -14.26
N THR A 41 2.36 -12.58 -13.96
CA THR A 41 3.17 -13.72 -14.38
C THR A 41 2.52 -14.42 -15.55
N PHE A 42 3.34 -14.74 -16.55
CA PHE A 42 2.97 -15.59 -17.66
C PHE A 42 3.75 -16.91 -17.56
N LYS A 43 3.09 -18.03 -17.88
CA LYS A 43 3.69 -19.36 -17.94
C LYS A 43 3.26 -20.01 -19.25
N ASP A 44 4.23 -20.46 -20.05
CA ASP A 44 4.00 -21.07 -21.36
C ASP A 44 3.11 -20.19 -22.27
N ASP A 45 3.46 -18.90 -22.36
CA ASP A 45 2.74 -17.84 -23.10
C ASP A 45 1.28 -17.61 -22.67
N LYS A 46 0.89 -18.13 -21.50
CA LYS A 46 -0.45 -17.95 -20.93
C LYS A 46 -0.40 -17.19 -19.63
N LEU A 47 -1.45 -16.43 -19.37
CA LEU A 47 -1.66 -15.77 -18.08
C LEU A 47 -1.66 -16.81 -16.96
N TYR A 48 -0.85 -16.59 -15.92
CA TYR A 48 -0.68 -17.54 -14.83
C TYR A 48 -1.14 -16.96 -13.50
N SER A 49 -0.61 -15.80 -13.11
CA SER A 49 -0.94 -15.20 -11.83
C SER A 49 -0.78 -13.69 -11.84
N ILE A 50 -1.42 -13.05 -10.87
CA ILE A 50 -1.14 -11.68 -10.48
C ILE A 50 -0.71 -11.68 -9.01
N TYR A 51 0.32 -10.91 -8.69
CA TYR A 51 0.79 -10.72 -7.33
C TYR A 51 0.58 -9.27 -6.91
N LEU A 52 -0.17 -9.06 -5.84
CA LEU A 52 -0.43 -7.75 -5.26
C LEU A 52 0.49 -7.51 -4.06
N TYR A 53 1.32 -6.48 -4.12
CA TYR A 53 2.05 -5.98 -2.96
C TYR A 53 1.19 -4.95 -2.25
N ILE A 54 0.99 -5.15 -0.96
CA ILE A 54 0.15 -4.29 -0.12
C ILE A 54 0.99 -3.88 1.08
N HIS A 55 1.38 -2.60 1.12
CA HIS A 55 2.25 -2.04 2.16
C HIS A 55 3.52 -2.89 2.33
N GLY A 56 3.65 -3.59 3.47
CA GLY A 56 4.75 -4.48 3.81
C GLY A 56 4.38 -5.96 3.70
N SER A 57 5.33 -6.83 4.06
CA SER A 57 5.19 -8.29 3.94
C SER A 57 4.00 -8.87 4.72
N GLU A 58 3.69 -8.33 5.89
CA GLU A 58 2.58 -8.81 6.73
C GLU A 58 1.21 -8.57 6.07
N ALA A 59 0.93 -7.32 5.70
CA ALA A 59 -0.31 -6.96 4.99
C ALA A 59 -0.40 -7.67 3.63
N THR A 60 0.72 -7.79 2.91
CA THR A 60 0.79 -8.56 1.66
C THR A 60 0.41 -10.02 1.88
N ALA A 61 0.95 -10.68 2.92
CA ALA A 61 0.65 -12.08 3.19
C ALA A 61 -0.82 -12.31 3.56
N GLN A 62 -1.45 -11.32 4.21
CA GLN A 62 -2.83 -11.42 4.67
C GLN A 62 -3.86 -11.07 3.57
N PHE A 63 -3.59 -10.02 2.78
CA PHE A 63 -4.58 -9.42 1.89
C PHE A 63 -4.17 -9.34 0.42
N GLY A 64 -2.87 -9.44 0.14
CA GLY A 64 -2.31 -9.46 -1.19
C GLY A 64 -1.76 -10.84 -1.51
N GLY A 65 -0.56 -10.88 -2.07
CA GLY A 65 0.07 -12.12 -2.46
C GLY A 65 -0.37 -12.59 -3.84
N GLU A 66 -0.17 -13.87 -4.12
CA GLU A 66 -0.44 -14.45 -5.43
C GLU A 66 -1.91 -14.86 -5.59
N PHE A 67 -2.52 -14.38 -6.66
CA PHE A 67 -3.84 -14.79 -7.16
C PHE A 67 -3.64 -15.56 -8.46
N ILE A 68 -4.16 -16.77 -8.53
CA ILE A 68 -3.99 -17.68 -9.67
C ILE A 68 -5.11 -17.46 -10.68
N TRP A 69 -4.74 -17.44 -11.96
CA TRP A 69 -5.68 -17.36 -13.07
C TRP A 69 -6.50 -18.65 -13.18
N ASP A 70 -7.84 -18.53 -13.14
CA ASP A 70 -8.76 -19.67 -13.26
C ASP A 70 -9.42 -19.80 -14.64
N GLY A 71 -9.04 -18.95 -15.59
CA GLY A 71 -9.65 -18.85 -16.92
C GLY A 71 -10.66 -17.71 -17.07
N GLN A 72 -11.11 -17.10 -15.97
CA GLN A 72 -12.06 -15.98 -15.98
C GLN A 72 -11.59 -14.81 -15.12
N SER A 73 -10.89 -15.09 -14.02
CA SER A 73 -10.43 -14.11 -13.04
C SER A 73 -9.16 -14.61 -12.33
N PHE A 74 -8.52 -13.76 -11.54
CA PHE A 74 -7.47 -14.22 -10.62
C PHE A 74 -8.05 -14.43 -9.23
N LYS A 75 -7.77 -15.58 -8.63
CA LYS A 75 -8.34 -15.97 -7.33
C LYS A 75 -7.29 -16.32 -6.29
N GLN A 76 -7.62 -15.99 -5.06
CA GLN A 76 -6.88 -16.41 -3.87
C GLN A 76 -7.88 -16.74 -2.75
N GLY A 77 -8.17 -18.03 -2.59
CA GLY A 77 -9.29 -18.46 -1.74
C GLY A 77 -10.62 -17.89 -2.25
N SER A 78 -11.34 -17.15 -1.40
CA SER A 78 -12.58 -16.48 -1.75
C SER A 78 -12.41 -15.10 -2.39
N ARG A 79 -11.19 -14.53 -2.39
CA ARG A 79 -10.90 -13.22 -2.95
C ARG A 79 -10.64 -13.31 -4.45
N THR A 80 -11.08 -12.30 -5.19
CA THR A 80 -11.01 -12.25 -6.64
C THR A 80 -10.50 -10.90 -7.11
N VAL A 81 -9.53 -10.89 -8.02
CA VAL A 81 -9.21 -9.71 -8.83
C VAL A 81 -10.03 -9.80 -10.10
N SER A 82 -11.01 -8.90 -10.22
CA SER A 82 -11.89 -8.82 -11.38
C SER A 82 -11.16 -8.27 -12.60
N LEU A 83 -11.75 -8.52 -13.78
CA LEU A 83 -11.30 -7.94 -15.03
C LEU A 83 -12.28 -6.87 -15.53
N THR A 84 -11.74 -5.84 -16.18
CA THR A 84 -12.48 -4.97 -17.09
C THR A 84 -12.15 -5.34 -18.54
N GLU A 85 -13.11 -5.12 -19.43
CA GLU A 85 -13.01 -5.46 -20.86
C GLU A 85 -12.58 -6.92 -21.13
N CYS A 86 -12.86 -7.83 -20.19
CA CYS A 86 -12.49 -9.25 -20.24
C CYS A 86 -10.97 -9.54 -20.28
N SER A 87 -10.09 -8.53 -20.18
CA SER A 87 -8.64 -8.73 -20.32
C SER A 87 -7.79 -7.97 -19.30
N HIS A 88 -8.30 -6.90 -18.68
CA HIS A 88 -7.49 -6.01 -17.85
C HIS A 88 -7.81 -6.19 -16.37
N PRO A 89 -6.86 -6.60 -15.52
CA PRO A 89 -7.09 -6.70 -14.07
C PRO A 89 -7.43 -5.34 -13.47
N VAL A 90 -8.41 -5.31 -12.58
CA VAL A 90 -8.81 -4.11 -11.84
C VAL A 90 -8.22 -4.17 -10.43
N ILE A 91 -7.49 -3.13 -10.06
CA ILE A 91 -6.81 -3.00 -8.77
C ILE A 91 -7.17 -1.63 -8.20
N TYR A 92 -7.48 -1.57 -6.91
CA TYR A 92 -7.96 -0.38 -6.25
C TYR A 92 -6.83 0.25 -5.43
N SER A 93 -6.44 1.47 -5.79
CA SER A 93 -5.44 2.23 -5.03
C SER A 93 -6.09 2.93 -3.84
N ALA A 94 -5.55 2.69 -2.64
CA ALA A 94 -6.05 3.31 -1.43
C ALA A 94 -5.79 4.83 -1.37
N LYS A 95 -6.77 5.57 -0.87
CA LYS A 95 -6.71 7.03 -0.74
C LYS A 95 -5.60 7.44 0.23
N GLY A 96 -4.52 7.98 -0.32
CA GLY A 96 -3.42 8.63 0.40
C GLY A 96 -2.32 7.71 0.91
N SER A 97 -2.57 6.40 1.04
CA SER A 97 -1.55 5.38 1.34
C SER A 97 -1.14 4.56 0.13
N HIS A 98 -1.91 4.61 -0.95
CA HIS A 98 -1.64 4.01 -2.26
C HIS A 98 -1.65 2.48 -2.33
N GLY A 99 -1.87 1.77 -1.21
CA GLY A 99 -1.96 0.31 -1.17
C GLY A 99 -2.85 -0.27 -2.28
N SER A 100 -2.37 -1.35 -2.89
CA SER A 100 -2.98 -1.99 -4.08
C SER A 100 -3.92 -3.13 -3.70
N TRP A 101 -5.23 -2.84 -3.60
CA TRP A 101 -6.23 -3.79 -3.11
C TRP A 101 -6.98 -4.52 -4.23
N PRO A 102 -7.38 -5.80 -4.02
CA PRO A 102 -8.14 -6.57 -5.00
C PRO A 102 -9.62 -6.16 -5.09
N GLU A 103 -10.15 -5.46 -4.08
CA GLU A 103 -11.56 -5.08 -3.96
C GLU A 103 -11.71 -3.70 -3.31
N PRO A 104 -12.79 -2.95 -3.61
CA PRO A 104 -13.08 -1.67 -2.97
C PRO A 104 -13.54 -1.87 -1.52
N GLY A 105 -13.42 -0.83 -0.70
CA GLY A 105 -13.90 -0.83 0.68
C GLY A 105 -12.88 -0.29 1.68
N GLU A 106 -13.11 -0.62 2.95
CA GLU A 106 -12.17 -0.34 4.04
C GLU A 106 -11.37 -1.59 4.40
N HIS A 107 -10.05 -1.43 4.45
CA HIS A 107 -9.11 -2.52 4.67
C HIS A 107 -8.23 -2.23 5.88
N VAL A 108 -8.49 -2.93 6.99
CA VAL A 108 -7.65 -2.87 8.19
C VAL A 108 -6.40 -3.70 7.93
N TYR A 109 -5.25 -3.05 7.78
CA TYR A 109 -4.01 -3.75 7.45
C TYR A 109 -3.02 -3.86 8.61
N LYS A 110 -3.25 -3.13 9.71
CA LYS A 110 -2.42 -3.22 10.92
C LYS A 110 -3.19 -2.77 12.16
N ASP A 111 -3.19 -3.61 13.20
CA ASP A 111 -3.62 -3.23 14.53
C ASP A 111 -2.48 -2.49 15.26
N ILE A 112 -2.83 -1.45 16.01
CA ILE A 112 -1.92 -0.71 16.88
C ILE A 112 -2.55 -0.58 18.27
N ILE A 113 -1.75 -0.20 19.28
CA ILE A 113 -2.05 -0.38 20.72
C ILE A 113 -3.45 0.11 21.15
N MET A 114 -4.09 1.07 20.45
CA MET A 114 -5.47 1.50 20.70
C MET A 114 -6.27 1.93 19.45
N ASP A 115 -5.81 1.59 18.24
CA ASP A 115 -6.44 2.04 16.99
C ASP A 115 -6.09 1.07 15.84
N LYS A 116 -6.50 1.37 14.61
CA LYS A 116 -6.25 0.57 13.42
C LYS A 116 -5.73 1.44 12.29
N LEU A 117 -4.78 0.90 11.53
CA LEU A 117 -4.40 1.49 10.26
C LEU A 117 -5.32 0.92 9.18
N VAL A 118 -6.07 1.83 8.54
CA VAL A 118 -7.14 1.48 7.60
C VAL A 118 -6.90 2.19 6.28
N ASP A 119 -6.91 1.41 5.22
CA ASP A 119 -6.98 1.90 3.85
C ASP A 119 -8.43 2.00 3.41
N SER A 120 -8.74 3.00 2.59
CA SER A 120 -10.05 3.16 1.98
C SER A 120 -9.87 3.35 0.48
N CYS A 121 -10.53 2.51 -0.31
CA CYS A 121 -10.58 2.59 -1.76
C CYS A 121 -12.02 2.38 -2.26
N SER A 122 -12.31 2.88 -3.46
CA SER A 122 -13.59 2.71 -4.14
C SER A 122 -13.34 2.63 -5.63
N ASP A 123 -14.39 2.35 -6.41
CA ASP A 123 -14.30 2.31 -7.88
C ASP A 123 -13.73 3.61 -8.47
N GLY A 124 -13.99 4.74 -7.81
CA GLY A 124 -13.33 6.01 -8.13
C GLY A 124 -13.42 6.38 -9.61
N GLN A 125 -12.31 6.91 -10.14
CA GLN A 125 -12.12 7.15 -11.56
C GLN A 125 -11.12 6.13 -12.10
N ASP A 126 -11.52 5.39 -13.14
CA ASP A 126 -10.65 4.43 -13.80
C ASP A 126 -9.39 5.09 -14.34
N TRP A 127 -8.23 4.54 -13.98
CA TRP A 127 -6.96 4.85 -14.60
C TRP A 127 -6.54 3.68 -15.50
N GLN A 128 -6.72 3.86 -16.81
CA GLN A 128 -6.30 2.90 -17.83
C GLN A 128 -4.77 2.95 -18.00
N THR A 129 -4.04 2.30 -17.10
CA THR A 129 -2.56 2.33 -17.04
C THR A 129 -1.90 1.84 -18.32
N TRP A 130 -2.55 0.94 -19.05
CA TRP A 130 -2.05 0.40 -20.32
C TRP A 130 -1.89 1.46 -21.42
N ASN A 131 -2.63 2.57 -21.36
CA ASN A 131 -2.50 3.66 -22.34
C ASN A 131 -1.19 4.45 -22.19
N ASN A 132 -0.47 4.28 -21.07
CA ASN A 132 0.77 5.00 -20.78
C ASN A 132 1.90 4.07 -20.30
N LEU A 133 1.85 2.79 -20.68
CA LEU A 133 2.85 1.81 -20.28
C LEU A 133 4.21 2.15 -20.90
N LYS A 134 5.21 2.31 -20.03
CA LYS A 134 6.61 2.46 -20.42
C LYS A 134 7.39 1.21 -20.05
N VAL A 135 7.82 0.46 -21.05
CA VAL A 135 8.60 -0.78 -20.85
C VAL A 135 10.07 -0.43 -20.76
N VAL A 136 10.68 -0.74 -19.63
CA VAL A 136 12.13 -0.56 -19.42
C VAL A 136 12.79 -1.91 -19.17
N LYS A 137 13.85 -2.22 -19.92
CA LYS A 137 14.59 -3.46 -19.76
C LYS A 137 15.67 -3.28 -18.68
N ASN A 138 15.50 -3.96 -17.55
CA ASN A 138 16.56 -4.05 -16.55
C ASN A 138 17.63 -5.05 -17.01
N THR A 139 18.76 -4.54 -17.50
CA THR A 139 19.91 -5.34 -17.97
C THR A 139 21.01 -5.46 -16.92
N GLY A 140 20.83 -4.88 -15.73
CA GLY A 140 21.88 -4.68 -14.73
C GLY A 140 22.79 -3.49 -15.01
N ALA A 141 22.77 -2.91 -16.21
CA ALA A 141 23.43 -1.64 -16.50
C ALA A 141 22.60 -0.45 -15.97
N PRO A 142 23.25 0.69 -15.64
CA PRO A 142 22.54 1.91 -15.25
C PRO A 142 21.55 2.37 -16.33
N PHE A 143 20.38 2.83 -15.89
CA PHE A 143 19.36 3.40 -16.76
C PHE A 143 19.82 4.74 -17.34
N THR A 144 19.37 5.08 -18.54
CA THR A 144 19.73 6.33 -19.23
C THR A 144 18.48 7.06 -19.72
N GLY A 145 18.65 8.30 -20.18
CA GLY A 145 17.55 9.11 -20.71
C GLY A 145 16.45 9.36 -19.67
N GLU A 146 15.19 9.18 -20.08
CA GLU A 146 14.02 9.42 -19.21
C GLU A 146 13.98 8.51 -17.98
N PHE A 147 14.62 7.33 -18.03
CA PHE A 147 14.64 6.37 -16.91
C PHE A 147 15.85 6.53 -15.99
N SER A 148 16.71 7.53 -16.23
CA SER A 148 17.91 7.73 -15.41
C SER A 148 17.62 7.93 -13.92
N PHE A 149 16.42 8.42 -13.56
CA PHE A 149 15.97 8.54 -12.18
C PHE A 149 15.85 7.19 -11.46
N LEU A 150 15.65 6.08 -12.17
CA LEU A 150 15.60 4.73 -11.58
C LEU A 150 16.95 4.31 -10.97
N ASN A 151 18.05 4.98 -11.34
CA ASN A 151 19.37 4.75 -10.72
C ASN A 151 19.49 5.36 -9.31
N PHE A 152 18.52 6.16 -8.86
CA PHE A 152 18.57 6.78 -7.55
C PHE A 152 18.53 5.72 -6.44
N LYS A 153 19.61 5.64 -5.66
CA LYS A 153 19.77 4.67 -4.57
C LYS A 153 19.26 5.15 -3.21
N GLY A 154 18.82 6.41 -3.14
CA GLY A 154 18.27 6.98 -1.91
C GLY A 154 16.85 6.52 -1.65
N ARG A 155 16.22 7.18 -0.68
CA ARG A 155 14.82 6.96 -0.32
C ARG A 155 13.95 8.08 -0.91
N TRP A 156 12.76 7.71 -1.35
CA TRP A 156 11.84 8.58 -2.10
C TRP A 156 10.90 9.37 -1.18
N GLY A 157 11.44 10.01 -0.15
CA GLY A 157 10.63 10.74 0.83
C GLY A 157 11.34 11.92 1.47
N ASN A 158 10.69 12.48 2.49
CA ASN A 158 11.25 13.59 3.26
C ASN A 158 12.20 13.07 4.31
N ARG A 159 13.10 13.91 4.82
CA ARG A 159 13.79 13.55 6.06
C ARG A 159 12.77 13.28 7.16
N GLU A 160 12.87 12.12 7.77
CA GLU A 160 11.97 11.70 8.83
C GLU A 160 11.96 12.70 10.01
N SER A 161 10.77 13.03 10.52
CA SER A 161 10.55 13.97 11.62
C SER A 161 9.29 13.63 12.42
N GLU A 162 9.24 14.12 13.67
CA GLU A 162 8.10 13.96 14.58
C GLU A 162 7.72 12.48 14.83
N CYS A 163 8.72 11.70 15.27
CA CYS A 163 8.64 10.26 15.52
C CYS A 163 8.24 9.86 16.95
N THR A 164 7.53 10.73 17.66
CA THR A 164 7.23 10.53 19.09
C THR A 164 6.48 9.24 19.37
N LEU A 165 5.71 8.74 18.39
CA LEU A 165 4.98 7.47 18.48
C LEU A 165 5.86 6.23 18.66
N ARG A 166 7.12 6.28 18.22
CA ARG A 166 8.08 5.18 18.46
C ARG A 166 8.28 4.91 19.94
N THR A 167 8.18 5.95 20.77
CA THR A 167 8.35 5.83 22.22
C THR A 167 7.24 5.02 22.88
N ILE A 168 6.08 4.89 22.24
CA ILE A 168 4.97 4.06 22.68
C ILE A 168 4.82 2.79 21.84
N GLY A 169 5.85 2.40 21.09
CA GLY A 169 5.87 1.13 20.34
C GLY A 169 5.18 1.16 18.97
N ILE A 170 4.77 2.33 18.48
CA ILE A 170 4.22 2.49 17.13
C ILE A 170 5.34 3.02 16.23
N ASP A 171 5.89 2.16 15.37
CA ASP A 171 6.97 2.53 14.45
C ASP A 171 6.46 3.38 13.27
N GLN A 172 6.08 4.62 13.57
CA GLN A 172 5.59 5.61 12.61
C GLN A 172 6.08 7.01 13.00
N CYS A 173 6.28 7.85 12.00
CA CYS A 173 6.59 9.27 12.13
C CYS A 173 5.63 10.08 11.28
N ILE A 174 5.47 11.38 11.55
CA ILE A 174 4.60 12.22 10.70
C ILE A 174 5.22 12.34 9.31
N LEU A 175 6.49 12.72 9.20
CA LEU A 175 7.24 12.66 7.94
C LEU A 175 8.10 11.40 7.90
N SER A 176 8.13 10.74 6.74
CA SER A 176 8.87 9.51 6.48
C SER A 176 9.89 9.70 5.36
N ASN A 177 11.02 9.01 5.50
CA ASN A 177 12.05 8.89 4.46
C ASN A 177 11.54 8.23 3.18
N GLY A 178 10.37 7.60 3.20
CA GLY A 178 9.81 6.92 2.04
C GLY A 178 10.49 5.58 1.72
N PRO A 179 10.00 4.87 0.71
CA PRO A 179 10.59 3.62 0.27
C PRO A 179 11.91 3.84 -0.48
N THR A 180 12.68 2.77 -0.66
CA THR A 180 13.71 2.73 -1.69
C THR A 180 13.08 2.65 -3.07
N GLY A 181 13.86 2.93 -4.12
CA GLY A 181 13.36 2.81 -5.50
C GLY A 181 12.94 1.37 -5.85
N PRO A 182 12.20 1.18 -6.96
CA PRO A 182 11.54 -0.08 -7.32
C PRO A 182 12.49 -1.23 -7.70
N LEU A 183 13.80 -0.98 -7.68
CA LEU A 183 14.86 -1.93 -8.04
C LEU A 183 15.64 -2.46 -6.84
N ASN A 184 15.39 -1.95 -5.64
CA ASN A 184 16.09 -2.31 -4.41
C ASN A 184 15.20 -3.13 -3.49
#